data_AF-X1NRW6-F1
#
_entry.id   AF-X1NRW6-F1
#
_cell.length_a   1.000
_cell.length_b   1.000
_cell.length_c   1.000
_cell.angle_alpha   90.00
_cell.angle_beta   90.00
_cell.angle_gamma   90.00
#
_symmetry.space_group_name_H-M   'P 1'
#
loop_
_entity.id
_entity.type
_entity.pdbx_description
1 polymer ?
#
loop_
_entity_poly.entity_id
_entity_poly.type
_entity_poly.pdbx_seq_one_letter_code
_entity_poly.pdbx_strand_id
1 'polypeptide(L)'
;ILIENKGVKKEVVFEPDEKIAIELEEPVYRQCENNCDFCFINGLPKGLRKKLYFKDDDYRLSFLLGNFLSLTNISKHDIQRIGRLKLSPLYVSVHTTDPELRRRLFKNDKAGLIMQHLSSLINNNIKIHCQIVVIPHITDDANLIKTITDLSTLYPGVS
;
A
#
# COMPACT_ATOMS: atom_id res chain seq x y z
N ILE A 1 -31.69 6.40 18.72
CA ILE A 1 -30.56 5.60 18.17
C ILE A 1 -29.33 5.82 19.03
N LEU A 2 -28.65 4.75 19.44
CA LEU A 2 -27.34 4.82 20.09
C LEU A 2 -26.25 4.94 19.01
N ILE A 3 -25.58 6.08 18.97
CA ILE A 3 -24.43 6.32 18.10
C ILE A 3 -23.16 6.16 18.95
N GLU A 4 -22.29 5.23 18.58
CA GLU A 4 -20.98 5.05 19.20
C GLU A 4 -19.89 5.59 18.27
N ASN A 5 -19.19 6.63 18.71
CA ASN A 5 -18.06 7.22 17.99
C ASN A 5 -16.84 7.28 18.94
N LYS A 6 -15.76 6.57 18.59
CA LYS A 6 -14.52 6.49 19.40
C LYS A 6 -14.78 6.11 20.87
N GLY A 7 -15.74 5.21 21.12
CA GLY A 7 -16.12 4.77 22.46
C GLY A 7 -17.04 5.73 23.24
N VAL A 8 -17.39 6.88 22.66
CA VAL A 8 -18.40 7.79 23.22
C VAL A 8 -19.76 7.36 22.67
N LYS A 9 -20.65 6.94 23.58
CA LYS A 9 -22.04 6.62 23.26
C LYS A 9 -22.90 7.86 23.44
N LYS A 10 -23.59 8.25 22.38
CA LYS A 10 -24.62 9.28 22.41
C LYS A 10 -25.96 8.67 22.05
N GLU A 11 -26.95 8.94 22.87
CA GLU A 11 -28.33 8.67 22.51
C GLU A 11 -28.86 9.88 21.73
N VAL A 12 -29.33 9.61 20.51
CA VAL A 12 -30.00 10.61 19.67
C VAL A 12 -31.45 10.18 19.53
N VAL A 13 -32.36 10.99 20.05
CA VAL A 13 -33.80 10.82 19.88
C VAL A 13 -34.20 11.65 18.66
N PHE A 14 -34.90 11.02 17.73
CA PHE A 14 -35.41 11.66 16.53
C PHE A 14 -36.92 11.83 16.67
N GLU A 15 -37.44 12.95 16.19
CA GLU A 15 -38.87 13.20 16.16
C GLU A 15 -39.52 12.49 14.94
N PRO A 16 -40.80 12.08 15.04
CA PRO A 16 -41.56 11.63 13.87
C PRO A 16 -41.48 12.67 12.74
N ASP A 17 -41.24 12.20 11.51
CA ASP A 17 -41.09 13.03 10.30
C ASP A 17 -39.86 13.96 10.25
N GLU A 18 -38.91 13.80 11.19
CA GLU A 18 -37.64 14.53 11.14
C GLU A 18 -36.79 14.11 9.93
N LYS A 19 -36.33 15.09 9.15
CA LYS A 19 -35.44 14.86 8.00
C LYS A 19 -34.01 14.69 8.47
N ILE A 20 -33.49 13.47 8.33
CA ILE A 20 -32.11 13.13 8.68
C ILE A 20 -31.25 13.15 7.42
N ALA A 21 -30.08 13.76 7.50
CA ALA A 21 -29.03 13.69 6.48
C ALA A 21 -27.81 12.94 7.05
N ILE A 22 -27.20 12.10 6.21
CA ILE A 22 -25.96 11.40 6.53
C ILE A 22 -24.91 11.93 5.56
N GLU A 23 -23.88 12.57 6.09
CA GLU A 23 -22.68 12.92 5.34
C GLU A 23 -21.56 11.94 5.70
N LEU A 24 -20.88 11.42 4.68
CA LEU A 24 -19.71 10.60 4.87
C LEU A 24 -18.49 11.51 5.00
N GLU A 25 -17.74 11.36 6.09
CA GLU A 25 -16.44 12.01 6.22
C GLU A 25 -15.48 11.49 5.13
N GLU A 26 -14.68 12.39 4.56
CA GLU A 26 -13.63 11.98 3.62
C GLU A 26 -12.63 11.04 4.33
N PRO A 27 -12.30 9.88 3.73
CA PRO A 27 -11.36 8.96 4.33
C PRO A 27 -9.96 9.59 4.37
N VAL A 28 -9.33 9.55 5.55
CA VAL A 28 -7.92 9.90 5.68
C VAL A 28 -7.07 8.73 5.18
N TYR A 29 -6.25 8.97 4.16
CA TYR A 29 -5.33 7.99 3.59
C TYR A 29 -3.96 8.03 4.26
N ARG A 30 -3.30 6.88 4.32
CA ARG A 30 -1.92 6.77 4.83
C ARG A 30 -0.95 7.41 3.84
N GLN A 31 -0.02 8.17 4.40
CA GLN A 31 1.11 8.72 3.65
C GLN A 31 2.27 7.71 3.62
N CYS A 32 2.99 7.69 2.51
CA CYS A 32 4.22 6.94 2.35
C CYS A 32 5.29 7.37 3.36
N GLU A 33 5.91 6.40 4.03
CA GLU A 33 6.98 6.60 5.02
C GLU A 33 8.39 6.48 4.42
N ASN A 34 8.50 6.26 3.10
CA ASN A 34 9.77 6.02 2.42
C ASN A 34 10.42 7.32 1.90
N ASN A 35 11.75 7.30 1.79
CA ASN A 35 12.53 8.40 1.20
C ASN A 35 13.37 7.91 0.02
N CYS A 36 12.72 7.20 -0.90
CA CYS A 36 13.40 6.52 -2.00
C CYS A 36 14.21 7.46 -2.89
N ASP A 37 15.34 6.97 -3.39
CA ASP A 37 16.19 7.72 -4.34
C ASP A 37 15.49 7.97 -5.68
N PHE A 38 14.55 7.11 -6.05
CA PHE A 38 13.76 7.18 -7.29
C PHE A 38 12.36 7.78 -7.10
N CYS A 39 12.09 8.43 -5.94
CA CYS A 39 10.75 8.92 -5.63
C CYS A 39 10.33 10.08 -6.58
N PHE A 40 9.38 9.80 -7.47
CA PHE A 40 8.85 10.80 -8.41
C PHE A 40 8.32 12.06 -7.72
N ILE A 41 7.58 11.89 -6.62
CA ILE A 41 6.98 13.01 -5.87
C ILE A 41 8.06 13.92 -5.26
N ASN A 42 9.20 13.36 -4.82
CA ASN A 42 10.35 14.15 -4.34
C ASN A 42 11.01 14.96 -5.46
N GLY A 43 10.90 14.52 -6.72
CA GLY A 43 11.44 15.21 -7.88
C GLY A 43 10.56 16.36 -8.39
N LEU A 44 9.37 16.57 -7.83
CA LEU A 44 8.47 17.63 -8.27
C LEU A 44 9.01 19.03 -7.92
N PRO A 45 8.82 20.03 -8.81
CA PRO A 45 9.21 21.41 -8.53
C PRO A 45 8.43 21.98 -7.35
N LYS A 46 8.96 23.00 -6.68
CA LYS A 46 8.29 23.73 -5.60
C LYS A 46 7.15 24.62 -6.15
N GLY A 47 6.13 24.87 -5.33
CA GLY A 47 5.02 25.81 -5.65
C GLY A 47 3.79 25.18 -6.32
N LEU A 48 3.74 23.86 -6.48
CA LEU A 48 2.57 23.15 -7.00
C LEU A 48 1.45 23.08 -5.96
N ARG A 49 0.26 22.64 -6.41
CA ARG A 49 -0.89 22.39 -5.51
C ARG A 49 -0.48 21.38 -4.43
N LYS A 50 -0.79 21.67 -3.17
CA LYS A 50 -0.41 20.84 -2.01
C LYS A 50 -0.73 19.35 -2.18
N LYS A 51 -1.87 19.02 -2.78
CA LYS A 51 -2.30 17.64 -3.04
C LYS A 51 -1.33 16.84 -3.94
N LEU A 52 -0.56 17.51 -4.81
CA LEU A 52 0.43 16.85 -5.69
C LEU A 52 1.69 16.37 -4.95
N TYR A 53 1.94 16.89 -3.75
CA TYR A 53 3.07 16.42 -2.92
C TYR A 53 2.68 15.28 -1.97
N PHE A 54 1.41 14.87 -1.96
CA PHE A 54 0.98 13.72 -1.18
C PHE A 54 1.57 12.45 -1.81
N LYS A 55 2.35 11.72 -1.02
CA LYS A 55 2.85 10.40 -1.39
C LYS A 55 1.89 9.37 -0.82
N ASP A 56 1.09 8.74 -1.66
CA ASP A 56 0.25 7.66 -1.19
C ASP A 56 1.05 6.37 -1.01
N ASP A 57 0.61 5.56 -0.04
CA ASP A 57 1.08 4.19 0.18
C ASP A 57 0.01 3.45 0.99
N ASP A 58 -1.24 3.60 0.57
CA ASP A 58 -2.41 3.07 1.28
C ASP A 58 -3.03 1.92 0.49
N TYR A 59 -3.12 0.74 1.10
CA TYR A 59 -3.64 -0.46 0.43
C TYR A 59 -5.07 -0.29 -0.09
N ARG A 60 -5.86 0.62 0.49
CA ARG A 60 -7.20 0.94 -0.01
C ARG A 60 -7.13 1.60 -1.37
N LEU A 61 -6.18 2.53 -1.57
CA LEU A 61 -5.97 3.19 -2.86
C LEU A 61 -5.39 2.22 -3.89
N SER A 62 -4.56 1.28 -3.47
CA SER A 62 -4.07 0.23 -4.35
C SER A 62 -5.19 -0.64 -4.92
N PHE A 63 -6.09 -1.09 -4.04
CA PHE A 63 -7.26 -1.86 -4.46
C PHE A 63 -8.24 -1.04 -5.31
N LEU A 64 -8.54 0.20 -4.91
CA LEU A 64 -9.57 1.02 -5.55
C LEU A 64 -9.13 1.62 -6.88
N LEU A 65 -7.88 2.08 -6.96
CA LEU A 65 -7.38 2.92 -8.05
C LEU A 65 -6.14 2.35 -8.76
N GLY A 66 -5.61 1.22 -8.29
CA GLY A 66 -4.43 0.62 -8.89
C GLY A 66 -3.11 1.26 -8.47
N ASN A 67 -3.10 2.05 -7.40
CA ASN A 67 -1.87 2.69 -6.91
C ASN A 67 -0.87 1.66 -6.37
N PHE A 68 0.41 1.88 -6.61
CA PHE A 68 1.47 0.95 -6.21
C PHE A 68 1.91 1.14 -4.76
N LEU A 69 1.91 0.03 -4.01
CA LEU A 69 2.34 -0.02 -2.62
C LEU A 69 3.81 -0.38 -2.48
N SER A 70 4.46 0.21 -1.50
CA SER A 70 5.77 -0.22 -1.03
C SER A 70 5.70 -1.44 -0.09
N LEU A 71 4.54 -1.60 0.57
CA LEU A 71 4.27 -2.52 1.69
C LEU A 71 5.10 -2.24 2.96
N THR A 72 5.76 -1.09 3.10
CA THR A 72 6.59 -0.79 4.27
C THR A 72 5.81 -0.28 5.48
N ASN A 73 4.60 0.23 5.27
CA ASN A 73 3.70 0.75 6.32
C ASN A 73 2.51 -0.20 6.60
N ILE A 74 2.63 -1.47 6.22
CA ILE A 74 1.60 -2.49 6.44
C ILE A 74 1.82 -3.22 7.78
N SER A 75 0.75 -3.36 8.57
CA SER A 75 0.79 -4.15 9.80
C SER A 75 0.24 -5.57 9.58
N LYS A 76 0.47 -6.48 10.53
CA LYS A 76 -0.16 -7.81 10.53
C LYS A 76 -1.70 -7.72 10.53
N HIS A 77 -2.25 -6.75 11.27
CA HIS A 77 -3.68 -6.49 11.30
C HIS A 77 -4.20 -6.03 9.92
N ASP A 78 -3.43 -5.22 9.20
CA ASP A 78 -3.79 -4.82 7.84
C ASP A 78 -3.82 -6.00 6.88
N ILE A 79 -2.84 -6.90 6.93
CA ILE A 79 -2.82 -8.13 6.11
C ILE A 79 -4.07 -8.99 6.40
N GLN A 80 -4.41 -9.19 7.67
CA GLN A 80 -5.62 -9.93 8.06
C GLN A 80 -6.89 -9.23 7.55
N ARG A 81 -6.95 -7.90 7.66
CA ARG A 81 -8.10 -7.12 7.18
C ARG A 81 -8.23 -7.20 5.67
N ILE A 82 -7.13 -7.08 4.93
CA ILE A 82 -7.07 -7.24 3.47
C ILE A 82 -7.62 -8.61 3.07
N GLY A 83 -7.13 -9.68 3.73
CA GLY A 83 -7.59 -11.05 3.49
C GLY A 83 -9.08 -11.25 3.78
N ARG A 84 -9.55 -10.74 4.93
CA ARG A 84 -10.96 -10.83 5.35
C ARG A 84 -11.89 -10.11 4.39
N LEU A 85 -11.49 -8.94 3.90
CA LEU A 85 -12.29 -8.11 2.99
C LEU A 85 -12.04 -8.43 1.51
N LYS A 86 -11.13 -9.38 1.20
CA LYS A 86 -10.77 -9.79 -0.15
C LYS A 86 -10.37 -8.60 -1.04
N LEU A 87 -9.56 -7.69 -0.51
CA LEU A 87 -9.07 -6.52 -1.26
C LEU A 87 -8.03 -6.98 -2.29
N SER A 88 -8.49 -7.31 -3.49
CA SER A 88 -7.68 -7.90 -4.57
C SER A 88 -8.16 -7.40 -5.94
N PRO A 89 -7.25 -7.13 -6.91
CA PRO A 89 -5.80 -7.22 -6.79
C PRO A 89 -5.19 -6.07 -5.98
N LEU A 90 -3.96 -6.27 -5.49
CA LEU A 90 -3.11 -5.19 -4.99
C LEU A 90 -1.94 -4.98 -5.95
N TYR A 91 -1.51 -3.73 -6.10
CA TYR A 91 -0.40 -3.33 -6.96
C TYR A 91 0.79 -3.02 -6.07
N VAL A 92 1.92 -3.70 -6.29
CA VAL A 92 3.08 -3.65 -5.38
C VAL A 92 4.35 -3.30 -6.15
N SER A 93 5.04 -2.27 -5.69
CA SER A 93 6.31 -1.82 -6.27
C SER A 93 7.47 -2.61 -5.65
N VAL A 94 7.89 -3.69 -6.32
CA VAL A 94 8.89 -4.65 -5.83
C VAL A 94 10.32 -4.23 -6.11
N HIS A 95 10.65 -3.67 -7.27
CA HIS A 95 12.02 -3.25 -7.68
C HIS A 95 13.14 -4.32 -7.61
N THR A 96 13.36 -4.94 -6.45
CA THR A 96 14.28 -6.03 -6.19
C THR A 96 13.76 -6.91 -5.05
N THR A 97 14.04 -8.21 -5.11
CA THR A 97 13.81 -9.15 -3.99
C THR A 97 15.01 -9.28 -3.05
N ASP A 98 16.12 -8.60 -3.34
CA ASP A 98 17.26 -8.50 -2.42
C ASP A 98 16.89 -7.59 -1.22
N PRO A 99 16.85 -8.12 0.02
CA PRO A 99 16.43 -7.35 1.18
C PRO A 99 17.31 -6.14 1.48
N GLU A 100 18.63 -6.27 1.37
CA GLU A 100 19.56 -5.19 1.71
C GLU A 100 19.53 -4.09 0.65
N LEU A 101 19.50 -4.49 -0.62
CA LEU A 101 19.35 -3.53 -1.71
C LEU A 101 18.03 -2.77 -1.60
N ARG A 102 16.93 -3.47 -1.31
CA ARG A 102 15.61 -2.84 -1.18
C ARG A 102 15.54 -1.87 0.00
N ARG A 103 16.12 -2.23 1.16
CA ARG A 103 16.26 -1.32 2.31
C ARG A 103 16.96 -0.02 1.92
N ARG A 104 18.10 -0.13 1.23
CA ARG A 104 18.89 1.02 0.77
C ARG A 104 18.10 1.89 -0.20
N LEU A 105 17.47 1.28 -1.20
CA LEU A 105 16.69 1.98 -2.23
C LEU A 105 15.50 2.75 -1.68
N PHE A 106 14.80 2.19 -0.70
CA PHE A 106 13.62 2.80 -0.08
C PHE A 106 13.96 3.71 1.10
N LYS A 107 15.20 3.60 1.62
CA LYS A 107 15.65 4.19 2.89
C LYS A 107 14.72 3.82 4.04
N ASN A 108 14.35 2.55 4.10
CA ASN A 108 13.41 2.01 5.08
C ASN A 108 13.75 0.54 5.41
N ASP A 109 14.02 0.26 6.69
CA ASP A 109 14.43 -1.07 7.15
C ASP A 109 13.38 -2.16 6.88
N LYS A 110 12.09 -1.79 6.93
CA LYS A 110 10.97 -2.69 6.67
C LYS A 110 10.88 -3.09 5.20
N ALA A 111 11.51 -2.36 4.28
CA ALA A 111 11.42 -2.64 2.85
C ALA A 111 12.03 -4.01 2.48
N GLY A 112 12.98 -4.51 3.28
CA GLY A 112 13.56 -5.85 3.09
C GLY A 112 12.60 -7.01 3.37
N LEU A 113 11.39 -6.75 3.89
CA LEU A 113 10.38 -7.78 4.20
C LEU A 113 9.47 -8.12 3.01
N ILE A 114 9.77 -7.60 1.81
CA ILE A 114 8.88 -7.67 0.64
C ILE A 114 8.39 -9.09 0.34
N MET A 115 9.28 -10.08 0.28
CA MET A 115 8.90 -11.47 -0.01
C MET A 115 8.00 -12.07 1.07
N GLN A 116 8.24 -11.72 2.34
CA GLN A 116 7.40 -12.19 3.44
C GLN A 116 5.98 -11.60 3.35
N HIS A 117 5.87 -10.32 2.98
CA HIS A 117 4.58 -9.65 2.81
C HIS A 117 3.82 -10.19 1.59
N LEU A 118 4.50 -10.38 0.44
CA LEU A 118 3.90 -10.97 -0.75
C LEU A 118 3.35 -12.37 -0.44
N SER A 119 4.15 -13.25 0.16
CA SER A 119 3.70 -14.59 0.55
C SER A 119 2.53 -14.55 1.52
N SER A 120 2.56 -13.64 2.50
CA SER A 120 1.46 -13.49 3.47
C SER A 120 0.15 -13.06 2.81
N LEU A 121 0.21 -12.13 1.86
CA LEU A 121 -0.96 -11.68 1.10
C LEU A 121 -1.51 -12.78 0.20
N ILE A 122 -0.63 -13.50 -0.51
CA ILE A 122 -1.02 -14.61 -1.39
C ILE A 122 -1.66 -15.75 -0.59
N ASN A 123 -1.12 -16.09 0.58
CA ASN A 123 -1.72 -17.06 1.50
C ASN A 123 -3.13 -16.64 1.98
N ASN A 124 -3.45 -15.35 1.91
CA ASN A 124 -4.78 -14.81 2.18
C ASN A 124 -5.68 -14.74 0.92
N ASN A 125 -5.26 -15.38 -0.18
CA ASN A 125 -5.92 -15.39 -1.49
C ASN A 125 -6.00 -14.01 -2.14
N ILE A 126 -4.95 -13.19 -2.00
CA ILE A 126 -4.84 -11.89 -2.66
C ILE A 126 -3.97 -12.02 -3.89
N LYS A 127 -4.52 -11.66 -5.06
CA LYS A 127 -3.77 -11.47 -6.29
C LYS A 127 -2.95 -10.19 -6.22
N ILE A 128 -1.73 -10.25 -6.75
CA ILE A 128 -0.78 -9.15 -6.72
C ILE A 128 -0.26 -8.87 -8.12
N HIS A 129 -0.30 -7.61 -8.52
CA HIS A 129 0.40 -7.09 -9.69
C HIS A 129 1.71 -6.45 -9.26
N CYS A 130 2.82 -7.03 -9.68
CA CYS A 130 4.15 -6.55 -9.29
C CYS A 130 4.73 -5.60 -10.33
N GLN A 131 5.33 -4.49 -9.86
CA GLN A 131 6.14 -3.60 -10.68
C GLN A 131 7.61 -3.67 -10.28
N ILE A 132 8.48 -3.67 -11.29
CA ILE A 132 9.92 -3.53 -11.13
C ILE A 132 10.34 -2.29 -11.91
N VAL A 133 11.01 -1.34 -11.23
CA VAL A 133 11.75 -0.27 -11.90
C VAL A 133 13.22 -0.67 -11.93
N VAL A 134 13.74 -0.84 -13.13
CA VAL A 134 15.15 -1.19 -13.38
C VAL A 134 15.98 0.09 -13.33
N ILE A 135 16.99 0.10 -12.47
CA ILE A 135 17.94 1.19 -12.30
C ILE A 135 19.30 0.67 -12.76
N PRO A 136 19.89 1.26 -13.81
CA PRO A 136 21.18 0.80 -14.34
C PRO A 136 22.26 0.72 -13.26
N HIS A 137 23.01 -0.38 -13.27
CA HIS A 137 24.07 -0.76 -12.34
C HIS A 137 23.64 -0.95 -10.88
N ILE A 138 22.33 -0.94 -10.60
CA ILE A 138 21.79 -1.07 -9.24
C ILE A 138 20.81 -2.24 -9.13
N THR A 139 19.79 -2.29 -9.99
CA THR A 139 18.76 -3.36 -10.00
C THR A 139 18.69 -4.12 -11.32
N ASP A 140 19.70 -4.00 -12.18
CA ASP A 140 19.81 -4.67 -13.48
C ASP A 140 20.55 -6.02 -13.41
N ASP A 141 20.77 -6.62 -14.58
CA ASP A 141 21.52 -7.87 -14.78
C ASP A 141 21.10 -9.00 -13.83
N ALA A 142 22.04 -9.50 -13.03
CA ALA A 142 21.84 -10.61 -12.10
C ALA A 142 20.78 -10.28 -11.04
N ASN A 143 20.65 -9.02 -10.62
CA ASN A 143 19.65 -8.62 -9.63
C ASN A 143 18.23 -8.68 -10.23
N LEU A 144 18.08 -8.23 -11.47
CA LEU A 144 16.81 -8.32 -12.18
C LEU A 144 16.39 -9.78 -12.40
N ILE A 145 17.32 -10.62 -12.89
CA ILE A 145 17.06 -12.04 -13.11
C ILE A 145 16.65 -12.73 -11.81
N LYS A 146 17.37 -12.46 -10.70
CA LYS A 146 17.01 -12.98 -9.38
C LYS A 146 15.61 -12.53 -8.97
N THR A 147 15.29 -11.25 -9.14
CA THR A 147 13.99 -10.67 -8.76
C THR A 147 12.85 -11.32 -9.52
N ILE A 148 12.99 -11.48 -10.84
CA ILE A 148 11.99 -12.16 -11.69
C ILE A 148 11.86 -13.63 -11.28
N THR A 149 12.97 -14.32 -11.04
CA THR A 149 12.98 -15.73 -10.62
C THR A 149 12.25 -15.90 -9.30
N ASP A 150 12.58 -15.10 -8.29
CA ASP A 150 11.93 -15.14 -6.97
C ASP A 150 10.42 -14.86 -7.07
N LEU A 151 10.01 -13.84 -7.84
CA LEU A 151 8.59 -13.54 -8.04
C LEU A 151 7.85 -14.64 -8.82
N SER A 152 8.51 -15.32 -9.74
CA SER A 152 7.90 -16.44 -10.49
C SER A 152 7.51 -17.61 -9.58
N THR A 153 8.23 -17.81 -8.46
CA THR A 153 7.88 -18.82 -7.44
C THR A 153 6.54 -18.55 -6.75
N LEU A 154 6.03 -17.32 -6.85
CA LEU A 154 4.78 -16.88 -6.25
C LEU A 154 3.59 -16.97 -7.22
N TYR A 155 3.79 -17.50 -8.44
CA TYR A 155 2.70 -17.81 -9.36
C TYR A 155 1.77 -18.91 -8.77
N PRO A 156 0.43 -18.83 -8.93
CA PRO A 156 -0.34 -17.84 -9.68
C PRO A 156 -0.80 -16.64 -8.83
N GLY A 157 -0.23 -16.42 -7.65
CA GLY A 157 -0.56 -15.31 -6.76
C GLY A 157 -0.03 -13.96 -7.27
N VAL A 158 1.14 -13.98 -7.91
CA VAL A 158 1.72 -12.83 -8.62
C VAL A 158 1.46 -12.94 -10.13
N SER A 159 1.17 -11.78 -10.74
CA SER A 159 1.10 -11.56 -12.18
C SER A 159 1.82 -10.28 -12.59
#